data_AF-A0A1I0K3X5-F1
#
_entry.id   AF-A0A1I0K3X5-F1
#
_cell.length_a   1.000
_cell.length_b   1.000
_cell.length_c   1.000
_cell.angle_alpha   90.00
_cell.angle_beta   90.00
_cell.angle_gamma   90.00
#
_symmetry.space_group_name_H-M   'P 1'
#
loop_
_entity.id
_entity.type
_entity.pdbx_description
1 polymer ?
#
loop_
_entity_poly.entity_id
_entity_poly.type
_entity_poly.pdbx_seq_one_letter_code
_entity_poly.pdbx_strand_id
1 'polypeptide(L)'
;MAKKMKSLLFDDGYESFSVNDDPSRIIRFNPADPEIINRVLDVQKHFKDYSPPEGIELNPDGTPKSDMERDGAYVAEFSEEMRKAFNGIFLSDVYDTIFAGQSPLCIVGQKYLYEGVLDGLLVLMKPAVEEYARKNREKSRKYLEDIEK
;
A
#
# COMPACT_ATOMS: atom_id res chain seq x y z
N MET A 1 27.06 15.11 24.38
CA MET A 1 26.65 13.69 24.29
C MET A 1 25.13 13.64 24.32
N ALA A 2 24.48 13.08 23.30
CA ALA A 2 23.02 12.91 23.33
C ALA A 2 22.65 11.90 24.43
N LYS A 3 21.66 12.25 25.26
CA LYS A 3 21.13 11.36 26.29
C LYS A 3 20.56 10.10 25.61
N LYS A 4 21.06 8.91 25.96
CA LYS A 4 20.57 7.64 25.40
C LYS A 4 19.10 7.46 25.80
N MET A 5 18.20 7.42 24.82
CA MET A 5 16.77 7.17 25.06
C MET A 5 16.57 5.74 25.58
N LYS A 6 15.60 5.56 26.50
CA LYS A 6 15.17 4.23 26.95
C LYS A 6 14.25 3.63 25.88
N SER A 7 14.38 2.32 25.62
CA SER A 7 13.57 1.59 24.64
C SER A 7 12.60 0.65 25.33
N LEU A 8 11.36 0.57 24.83
CA LEU A 8 10.39 -0.48 25.15
C LEU A 8 10.49 -1.56 24.06
N LEU A 9 10.58 -2.84 24.44
CA LEU A 9 10.73 -3.95 23.51
C LEU A 9 9.56 -4.92 23.67
N PHE A 10 8.83 -5.16 22.58
CA PHE A 10 7.76 -6.15 22.49
C PHE A 10 7.59 -6.56 21.02
N ASP A 11 6.87 -7.64 20.76
CA ASP A 11 6.48 -8.05 19.41
C ASP A 11 5.34 -7.16 18.92
N ASP A 12 5.61 -6.29 17.94
CA ASP A 12 4.64 -5.37 17.35
C ASP A 12 3.78 -6.02 16.24
N GLY A 13 4.02 -7.30 15.95
CA GLY A 13 3.30 -8.09 14.96
C GLY A 13 3.56 -7.70 13.50
N TYR A 14 4.49 -6.79 13.23
CA TYR A 14 4.79 -6.36 11.87
C TYR A 14 5.68 -7.37 11.14
N GLU A 15 5.22 -7.79 9.96
CA GLU A 15 6.03 -8.51 8.97
C GLU A 15 6.59 -7.53 7.93
N SER A 16 7.73 -7.90 7.32
CA SER A 16 8.47 -7.07 6.37
C SER A 16 8.50 -7.74 5.00
N PHE A 17 8.28 -6.96 3.94
CA PHE A 17 8.22 -7.44 2.57
C PHE A 17 9.01 -6.51 1.65
N SER A 18 9.86 -7.07 0.80
CA SER A 18 10.57 -6.33 -0.24
C SER A 18 9.67 -6.07 -1.43
N VAL A 19 9.73 -4.85 -1.98
CA VAL A 19 9.05 -4.51 -3.23
C VAL A 19 9.93 -4.91 -4.40
N ASN A 20 9.42 -5.79 -5.27
CA ASN A 20 10.14 -6.32 -6.46
C ASN A 20 11.52 -6.93 -6.13
N ASP A 21 11.60 -7.72 -5.05
CA ASP A 21 12.83 -8.36 -4.57
C ASP A 21 14.00 -7.40 -4.28
N ASP A 22 13.70 -6.10 -4.13
CA ASP A 22 14.68 -5.08 -3.78
C ASP A 22 14.78 -4.95 -2.25
N PRO A 23 15.91 -5.35 -1.63
CA PRO A 23 16.07 -5.31 -0.17
C PRO A 23 16.16 -3.89 0.39
N SER A 24 16.35 -2.87 -0.45
CA SER A 24 16.32 -1.47 -0.03
C SER A 24 14.89 -0.90 0.05
N ARG A 25 13.91 -1.60 -0.54
CA ARG A 25 12.52 -1.16 -0.62
C ARG A 25 11.63 -2.07 0.22
N ILE A 26 11.57 -1.79 1.52
CA ILE A 26 10.83 -2.60 2.48
C ILE A 26 9.54 -1.89 2.90
N ILE A 27 8.41 -2.56 2.70
CA ILE A 27 7.14 -2.21 3.33
C ILE A 27 6.86 -3.16 4.49
N ARG A 28 6.17 -2.68 5.52
CA ARG A 28 5.82 -3.47 6.69
C ARG A 28 4.34 -3.36 6.97
N PHE A 29 3.70 -4.46 7.35
CA PHE A 29 2.35 -4.44 7.89
C PHE A 29 2.15 -5.52 8.93
N ASN A 30 1.15 -5.36 9.78
CA ASN A 30 0.74 -6.37 10.75
C ASN A 30 -0.37 -7.25 10.14
N PRO A 31 -0.16 -8.54 9.86
CA PRO A 31 -1.21 -9.42 9.33
C PRO A 31 -2.39 -9.65 10.27
N ALA A 32 -2.27 -9.26 11.54
CA ALA A 32 -3.36 -9.24 12.51
C ALA A 32 -4.32 -8.05 12.32
N ASP A 33 -3.96 -7.04 11.53
CA ASP A 33 -4.81 -5.88 11.27
C ASP A 33 -6.01 -6.31 10.39
N PRO A 34 -7.23 -6.35 10.95
CA PRO A 34 -8.40 -6.81 10.21
C PRO A 34 -8.87 -5.81 9.14
N GLU A 35 -8.40 -4.56 9.18
CA GLU A 35 -8.83 -3.49 8.29
C GLU A 35 -7.92 -3.31 7.08
N ILE A 36 -6.69 -3.85 7.10
CA ILE A 36 -5.70 -3.55 6.05
C ILE A 36 -6.19 -3.94 4.64
N ILE A 37 -6.89 -5.07 4.51
CA ILE A 37 -7.47 -5.49 3.23
C ILE A 37 -8.56 -4.51 2.79
N ASN A 38 -9.42 -4.05 3.71
CA ASN A 38 -10.45 -3.07 3.40
C ASN A 38 -9.83 -1.76 2.91
N ARG A 39 -8.75 -1.30 3.54
CA ARG A 39 -8.04 -0.10 3.10
C ARG A 39 -7.48 -0.24 1.67
N VAL A 40 -6.95 -1.41 1.29
CA VAL A 40 -6.53 -1.66 -0.10
C VAL A 40 -7.72 -1.61 -1.07
N LEU A 41 -8.84 -2.25 -0.71
CA LEU A 41 -10.05 -2.28 -1.53
C LEU A 41 -10.69 -0.89 -1.68
N ASP A 42 -10.65 -0.09 -0.62
CA ASP A 42 -11.14 1.30 -0.65
C ASP A 42 -10.32 2.15 -1.61
N VAL A 43 -8.99 2.01 -1.61
CA VAL A 43 -8.12 2.69 -2.58
C VAL A 43 -8.39 2.21 -4.00
N GLN A 44 -8.55 0.90 -4.23
CA GLN A 44 -8.92 0.36 -5.53
C GLN A 44 -10.25 0.93 -6.03
N LYS A 45 -11.25 1.04 -5.14
CA LYS A 45 -12.55 1.62 -5.48
C LYS A 45 -12.46 3.11 -5.78
N HIS A 46 -11.67 3.85 -5.00
CA HIS A 46 -11.53 5.30 -5.11
C HIS A 46 -10.92 5.72 -6.46
N PHE A 47 -9.92 4.98 -6.94
CA PHE A 47 -9.27 5.26 -8.23
C PHE A 47 -9.77 4.39 -9.39
N LYS A 48 -10.86 3.65 -9.17
CA LYS A 48 -11.42 2.80 -10.22
C LYS A 48 -11.88 3.65 -11.41
N ASP A 49 -11.63 3.16 -12.62
CA ASP A 49 -12.08 3.79 -13.86
C ASP A 49 -11.54 5.23 -14.01
N TYR A 50 -10.34 5.48 -13.46
CA TYR A 50 -9.65 6.76 -13.57
C TYR A 50 -9.64 7.27 -15.01
N SER A 51 -10.13 8.50 -15.17
CA SER A 51 -10.01 9.29 -16.39
C SER A 51 -9.70 10.74 -16.01
N PRO A 52 -8.83 11.44 -16.77
CA PRO A 52 -8.64 12.86 -16.56
C PRO A 52 -9.98 13.62 -16.71
N PRO A 53 -10.21 14.67 -15.90
CA PRO A 53 -11.41 15.49 -16.00
C PRO A 53 -11.45 16.23 -17.35
N GLU A 54 -12.65 16.69 -17.72
CA GLU A 54 -12.86 17.41 -18.97
C GLU A 54 -11.92 18.63 -19.10
N GLY A 55 -11.24 18.73 -20.24
CA GLY A 55 -10.29 19.80 -20.51
C GLY A 55 -8.86 19.53 -20.04
N ILE A 56 -8.58 18.39 -19.39
CA ILE A 56 -7.22 17.91 -19.15
C ILE A 56 -6.82 16.91 -20.22
N GLU A 57 -5.73 17.17 -20.92
CA GLU A 57 -5.21 16.29 -21.95
C GLU A 57 -3.91 15.63 -21.48
N LEU A 58 -3.97 14.33 -21.16
CA LEU A 58 -2.80 13.52 -20.84
C LEU A 58 -2.51 12.50 -21.93
N ASN A 59 -1.24 12.19 -22.11
CA ASN A 59 -0.76 11.02 -22.83
C ASN A 59 -1.13 9.76 -22.04
N PRO A 60 -1.18 8.60 -22.69
CA PRO A 60 -1.43 7.34 -22.00
C PRO A 60 -0.49 7.09 -20.83
N ASP A 61 0.78 7.51 -20.92
CA ASP A 61 1.77 7.37 -19.85
C ASP A 61 1.64 8.38 -18.68
N GLY A 62 0.56 9.18 -18.67
CA GLY A 62 0.26 10.17 -17.65
C GLY A 62 0.98 11.51 -17.82
N THR A 63 1.81 11.69 -18.86
CA THR A 63 2.44 12.98 -19.14
C THR A 63 1.45 13.96 -19.78
N PRO A 64 1.59 15.28 -19.57
CA PRO A 64 0.77 16.27 -20.27
C PRO A 64 0.90 16.16 -21.80
N LYS A 65 -0.22 16.22 -22.54
CA LYS A 65 -0.22 16.30 -24.03
C LYS A 65 0.12 17.69 -24.53
N SER A 66 -0.19 18.70 -23.72
CA SER A 66 0.07 20.10 -24.03
C SER A 66 0.98 20.70 -22.97
N ASP A 67 1.70 21.77 -23.34
CA ASP A 67 2.50 22.56 -22.40
C ASP A 67 1.64 23.45 -21.49
N MET A 68 0.32 23.22 -21.43
CA MET A 68 -0.56 23.98 -20.55
C MET A 68 -0.25 23.63 -19.09
N GLU A 69 0.02 24.68 -18.30
CA GLU A 69 0.32 24.59 -16.87
C GLU A 69 -0.73 23.78 -16.08
N ARG A 70 -2.00 23.84 -16.51
CA ARG A 70 -3.12 23.10 -15.90
C ARG A 70 -2.98 21.58 -15.99
N ASP A 71 -2.44 21.05 -17.10
CA ASP A 71 -2.33 19.61 -17.32
C ASP A 71 -1.22 19.03 -16.42
N GLY A 72 -0.11 19.76 -16.31
CA GLY A 72 0.98 19.42 -15.37
C GLY A 72 0.56 19.56 -13.91
N ALA A 73 -0.18 20.61 -13.55
CA ALA A 73 -0.71 20.80 -12.20
C ALA A 73 -1.64 19.66 -11.79
N TYR A 74 -2.53 19.21 -12.69
CA TYR A 74 -3.41 18.08 -12.45
C TYR A 74 -2.65 16.78 -12.16
N VAL A 75 -1.60 16.47 -12.92
CA VAL A 75 -0.77 15.26 -12.67
C VAL A 75 -0.12 15.30 -11.30
N ALA A 76 0.35 16.47 -10.86
CA ALA A 76 0.93 16.65 -9.54
C ALA A 76 -0.11 16.50 -8.43
N GLU A 77 -1.28 17.12 -8.56
CA GLU A 77 -2.39 17.00 -7.60
C GLU A 77 -2.85 15.55 -7.45
N PHE A 78 -3.00 14.85 -8.57
CA PHE A 78 -3.40 13.45 -8.59
C PHE A 78 -2.35 12.54 -7.93
N SER A 79 -1.06 12.80 -8.18
CA SER A 79 0.04 12.07 -7.53
C SER A 79 0.03 12.26 -6.02
N GLU A 80 -0.26 13.46 -5.53
CA GLU A 80 -0.39 13.76 -4.10
C GLU A 80 -1.63 13.11 -3.46
N GLU A 81 -2.73 13.01 -4.19
CA GLU A 81 -3.90 12.26 -3.74
C GLU A 81 -3.58 10.76 -3.60
N MET A 82 -2.91 10.18 -4.60
CA MET A 82 -2.44 8.80 -4.52
C MET A 82 -1.44 8.58 -3.39
N ARG A 83 -0.52 9.52 -3.15
CA ARG A 83 0.39 9.48 -2.00
C ARG A 83 -0.36 9.32 -0.69
N LYS A 84 -1.37 10.15 -0.45
CA LYS A 84 -2.21 10.07 0.75
C LYS A 84 -2.95 8.73 0.84
N ALA A 85 -3.52 8.27 -0.26
CA ALA A 85 -4.27 7.02 -0.30
C ALA A 85 -3.38 5.79 -0.01
N PHE A 86 -2.22 5.67 -0.66
CA PHE A 86 -1.29 4.56 -0.44
C PHE A 86 -0.69 4.60 0.97
N ASN A 87 -0.29 5.77 1.47
CA ASN A 87 0.15 5.90 2.86
C ASN A 87 -0.97 5.52 3.84
N GLY A 88 -2.22 5.84 3.51
CA GLY A 88 -3.41 5.47 4.27
C GLY A 88 -3.62 3.96 4.40
N ILE A 89 -3.22 3.14 3.41
CA ILE A 89 -3.29 1.67 3.50
C ILE A 89 -2.44 1.15 4.67
N PHE A 90 -1.25 1.73 4.87
CA PHE A 90 -0.27 1.27 5.85
C PHE A 90 -0.20 2.15 7.11
N LEU A 91 -0.99 3.24 7.15
CA LEU A 91 -0.92 4.29 8.16
C LEU A 91 0.52 4.79 8.40
N SER A 92 1.30 4.86 7.33
CA SER A 92 2.72 5.22 7.34
C SER A 92 3.18 5.70 5.97
N ASP A 93 4.32 6.40 5.93
CA ASP A 93 4.89 6.91 4.69
C ASP A 93 5.57 5.80 3.89
N VAL A 94 4.83 5.21 2.94
CA VAL A 94 5.30 4.08 2.12
C VAL A 94 5.34 4.38 0.62
N TYR A 95 4.71 5.47 0.18
CA TYR A 95 4.54 5.77 -1.22
C TYR A 95 5.86 5.77 -2.00
N ASP A 96 6.88 6.49 -1.52
CA ASP A 96 8.17 6.57 -2.24
C ASP A 96 8.92 5.23 -2.22
N THR A 97 8.74 4.42 -1.18
CA THR A 97 9.28 3.05 -1.12
C THR A 97 8.65 2.14 -2.19
N ILE A 98 7.33 2.29 -2.39
CA ILE A 98 6.56 1.51 -3.36
C ILE A 98 6.83 1.96 -4.79
N PHE A 99 6.78 3.26 -5.07
CA PHE A 99 6.87 3.78 -6.45
C PHE A 99 8.30 4.13 -6.89
N ALA A 100 9.24 4.23 -5.95
CA ALA A 100 10.65 4.53 -6.22
C ALA A 100 10.84 5.80 -7.09
N GLY A 101 10.07 6.84 -6.79
CA GLY A 101 10.09 8.12 -7.51
C GLY A 101 9.37 8.14 -8.86
N GLN A 102 8.76 7.03 -9.28
CA GLN A 102 7.97 6.97 -10.51
C GLN A 102 6.59 7.58 -10.29
N SER A 103 6.01 8.12 -11.37
CA SER A 103 4.60 8.49 -11.38
C SER A 103 3.73 7.23 -11.27
N PRO A 104 2.69 7.23 -10.43
CA PRO A 104 1.77 6.10 -10.32
C PRO A 104 0.93 5.92 -11.61
N LEU A 105 0.85 6.96 -12.44
CA LEU A 105 0.22 6.96 -13.76
C LEU A 105 1.13 6.43 -14.88
N CYS A 106 2.37 6.01 -14.60
CA CYS A 106 3.18 5.35 -15.62
C CYS A 106 2.47 4.08 -16.10
N ILE A 107 2.36 3.89 -17.42
CA ILE A 107 1.88 2.62 -17.96
C ILE A 107 3.02 1.61 -17.98
N VAL A 108 2.80 0.47 -17.32
CA VAL A 108 3.70 -0.69 -17.37
C VAL A 108 2.90 -1.86 -17.95
N GLY A 109 3.27 -2.29 -19.16
CA GLY A 109 2.47 -3.23 -19.93
C GLY A 109 1.18 -2.59 -20.46
N GLN A 110 0.03 -3.02 -19.95
CA GLN A 110 -1.30 -2.53 -20.38
C GLN A 110 -2.10 -1.88 -19.23
N LYS A 111 -1.46 -1.61 -18.09
CA LYS A 111 -2.09 -1.04 -16.90
C LYS A 111 -1.27 0.12 -16.36
N TYR A 112 -1.92 1.01 -15.63
CA TYR A 112 -1.20 1.98 -14.82
C TYR A 112 -0.43 1.28 -13.69
N LEU A 113 0.71 1.86 -13.30
CA LEU A 113 1.59 1.29 -12.29
C LEU A 113 0.86 1.09 -10.96
N TYR A 114 0.02 2.05 -10.55
CA TYR A 114 -0.75 1.92 -9.31
C TYR A 114 -1.70 0.72 -9.30
N GLU A 115 -2.28 0.35 -10.45
CA GLU A 115 -3.18 -0.81 -10.55
C GLU A 115 -2.40 -2.10 -10.30
N GLY A 116 -1.21 -2.22 -10.91
CA GLY A 116 -0.32 -3.35 -10.68
C GLY A 116 0.15 -3.45 -9.22
N VAL A 117 0.41 -2.31 -8.58
CA VAL A 117 0.75 -2.26 -7.16
C VAL A 117 -0.43 -2.76 -6.31
N LEU A 118 -1.65 -2.26 -6.53
CA LEU A 118 -2.82 -2.66 -5.73
C LEU A 118 -3.13 -4.17 -5.90
N ASP A 119 -3.03 -4.69 -7.12
CA ASP A 119 -3.14 -6.12 -7.40
C ASP A 119 -2.09 -6.92 -6.62
N GLY A 120 -0.83 -6.46 -6.65
CA GLY A 120 0.28 -7.07 -5.91
C GLY A 120 0.09 -7.03 -4.39
N LEU A 121 -0.41 -5.93 -3.84
CA LEU A 121 -0.71 -5.80 -2.41
C LEU A 121 -1.76 -6.84 -1.97
N LEU A 122 -2.81 -7.06 -2.76
CA LEU A 122 -3.81 -8.08 -2.44
C LEU A 122 -3.24 -9.50 -2.48
N VAL A 123 -2.39 -9.81 -3.46
CA VAL A 123 -1.71 -11.11 -3.56
C VAL A 123 -0.80 -11.36 -2.36
N LEU A 124 -0.12 -10.31 -1.89
CA LEU A 124 0.76 -10.37 -0.72
C LEU A 124 -0.02 -10.48 0.59
N MET A 125 -0.99 -9.59 0.81
CA MET A 125 -1.62 -9.38 2.11
C MET A 125 -2.69 -10.41 2.43
N LYS A 126 -3.52 -10.83 1.45
CA LYS A 126 -4.62 -11.76 1.74
C LYS A 126 -4.13 -13.08 2.33
N PRO A 127 -3.13 -13.78 1.76
CA PRO A 127 -2.65 -15.02 2.34
C PRO A 127 -2.03 -14.83 3.72
N ALA A 128 -1.32 -13.71 3.95
CA ALA A 128 -0.72 -13.41 5.25
C ALA A 128 -1.78 -13.23 6.34
N VAL A 129 -2.84 -12.46 6.05
CA VAL A 129 -3.96 -12.22 6.97
C VAL A 129 -4.74 -13.53 7.23
N GLU A 130 -4.99 -14.33 6.19
CA GLU A 130 -5.70 -15.62 6.31
C GLU A 130 -4.90 -16.63 7.16
N GLU A 131 -3.59 -16.71 6.94
CA GLU A 131 -2.69 -17.59 7.68
C GLU A 131 -2.59 -17.17 9.15
N TYR A 132 -2.49 -15.86 9.42
CA TYR A 132 -2.54 -15.33 10.77
C TYR A 132 -3.85 -15.73 11.46
N ALA A 133 -5.00 -15.50 10.81
CA ALA A 133 -6.31 -15.85 11.34
C ALA A 133 -6.43 -17.36 11.62
N ARG A 134 -5.88 -18.23 10.76
CA ARG A 134 -5.84 -19.68 10.96
C ARG A 134 -5.03 -20.06 12.21
N LYS A 135 -3.80 -19.55 12.32
CA LYS A 135 -2.92 -19.80 13.48
C LYS A 135 -3.56 -19.30 14.78
N ASN A 136 -4.26 -18.18 14.74
CA ASN A 136 -4.92 -17.63 15.92
C ASN A 136 -6.09 -18.51 16.38
N ARG A 137 -6.91 -19.02 15.45
CA ARG A 137 -7.98 -20.00 15.78
C ARG A 137 -7.41 -21.28 16.41
N GLU A 138 -6.29 -21.79 15.91
CA GLU A 138 -5.63 -22.97 16.45
C GLU A 138 -5.10 -22.74 17.87
N LYS A 139 -4.48 -21.59 18.12
CA LYS A 139 -4.03 -21.19 19.47
C LYS A 139 -5.20 -21.06 20.42
N SER A 140 -6.27 -20.35 20.05
CA SER A 140 -7.45 -20.17 20.90
C SER A 140 -8.11 -21.50 21.26
N ARG A 141 -8.20 -22.45 20.31
CA ARG A 141 -8.71 -23.80 20.59
C ARG A 141 -7.86 -24.54 21.62
N LYS A 142 -6.53 -24.48 21.50
CA LYS A 142 -5.61 -25.12 22.47
C LYS A 142 -5.80 -24.57 23.89
N TYR A 143 -5.93 -23.25 24.04
CA TYR A 143 -6.18 -22.64 25.35
C TYR A 143 -7.52 -23.04 25.96
N LEU A 144 -8.57 -23.20 25.15
CA LEU A 144 -9.88 -23.65 25.63
C LEU A 144 -9.84 -25.12 26.08
N GLU A 145 -9.17 -25.99 25.33
CA GLU A 145 -8.96 -27.40 25.71
C GLU A 145 -8.13 -27.58 26.99
N ASP A 146 -7.20 -26.65 27.26
CA ASP A 146 -6.39 -26.64 28.50
C ASP A 146 -7.16 -26.11 29.72
N ILE A 147 -8.24 -25.34 29.53
CA ILE A 147 -9.12 -24.84 30.62
C ILE A 147 -10.18 -25.88 31.02
N GLU A 148 -10.58 -26.76 30.10
CA GLU A 148 -11.59 -27.80 30.34
C GLU A 148 -11.03 -29.09 30.98
N LYS A 149 -9.75 -29.11 31.38
CA LYS A 149 -9.09 -30.19 32.14
C LYS A 149 -8.88 -29.83 33.60
#